data_AF-A0A835Z3X0-F1
#
_entry.id   AF-A0A835Z3X0-F1
#
_cell.length_a   1.000
_cell.length_b   1.000
_cell.length_c   1.000
_cell.angle_alpha   90.00
_cell.angle_beta   90.00
_cell.angle_gamma   90.00
#
_symmetry.space_group_name_H-M   'P 1'
#
loop_
_entity.id
_entity.type
_entity.pdbx_description
1 polymer ?
#
loop_
_entity_poly.entity_id
_entity_poly.type
_entity_poly.pdbx_seq_one_letter_code
_entity_poly.pdbx_strand_id
1 'polypeptide(L)' 'VELLGEPLVLWQDSTKQWRAALDRCPHRWAPLSEGFVDPEQKRLTCAYHGWEFEGDGRGARIQQAEGTAEETALRSRR' A
#
# COMPACT_ATOMS: atom_id res chain seq x y z
N VAL A 1 9.58 -1.17 11.12
CA VAL A 1 10.07 -2.20 12.08
C VAL A 1 10.85 -3.24 11.29
N GLU A 2 11.73 -4.03 11.89
CA GLU A 2 12.47 -5.08 11.19
C GLU A 2 12.16 -6.45 11.83
N LEU A 3 11.95 -7.47 11.00
CA LEU A 3 11.75 -8.85 11.43
C LEU A 3 12.53 -9.79 10.52
N LEU A 4 13.46 -10.58 11.10
CA LEU A 4 14.33 -11.49 10.34
C LEU A 4 15.13 -10.80 9.22
N GLY A 5 15.53 -9.54 9.42
CA GLY A 5 16.24 -8.74 8.41
C GLY A 5 15.33 -8.09 7.37
N GLU A 6 14.03 -8.33 7.40
CA GLU A 6 13.07 -7.72 6.48
C GLU A 6 12.41 -6.49 7.11
N PRO A 7 12.49 -5.31 6.46
CA PRO A 7 11.78 -4.13 6.94
C PRO A 7 10.28 -4.30 6.67
N LEU A 8 9.47 -4.02 7.70
CA LEU A 8 8.02 -4.09 7.65
C LEU A 8 7.39 -2.74 7.97
N VAL A 9 6.30 -2.46 7.27
CA VAL A 9 5.35 -1.40 7.59
C VAL A 9 4.15 -1.99 8.34
N LEU A 10 3.68 -1.29 9.36
CA LEU A 10 2.51 -1.67 10.17
C LEU A 10 1.47 -0.55 10.13
N TRP A 11 0.20 -0.91 9.99
CA TRP A 11 -0.91 0.04 10.12
C TRP A 11 -2.18 -0.66 10.61
N GLN A 12 -3.13 0.13 11.12
CA GLN A 12 -4.45 -0.38 11.50
C GLN A 12 -5.45 -0.08 10.37
N ASP A 13 -6.17 -1.09 9.91
CA ASP A 13 -7.17 -0.95 8.85
C ASP A 13 -8.54 -0.47 9.38
N SER A 14 -9.51 -0.37 8.47
CA SER A 14 -10.89 0.07 8.76
C SER A 14 -11.62 -0.88 9.72
N THR A 15 -11.21 -2.15 9.78
CA THR A 15 -11.75 -3.19 10.68
C THR A 15 -11.07 -3.21 12.06
N LYS A 16 -10.20 -2.23 12.33
CA LYS A 16 -9.39 -2.13 13.56
C LYS A 16 -8.36 -3.25 13.72
N GLN A 17 -8.06 -3.98 12.65
CA GLN A 17 -7.03 -5.02 12.66
C GLN A 17 -5.68 -4.43 12.28
N TRP A 18 -4.62 -4.87 12.97
CA TRP A 18 -3.25 -4.57 12.57
C TRP A 18 -2.88 -5.37 11.33
N ARG A 19 -2.27 -4.67 10.38
CA ARG A 19 -1.74 -5.20 9.13
C ARG A 19 -0.24 -5.01 9.12
N ALA A 20 0.42 -5.94 8.43
CA ALA A 20 1.86 -5.92 8.23
C ALA A 20 2.15 -6.26 6.77
N ALA A 21 3.07 -5.52 6.16
CA ALA A 21 3.59 -5.80 4.83
C ALA A 21 5.09 -5.50 4.80
N LEU A 22 5.79 -5.99 3.78
CA LEU A 22 7.13 -5.50 3.48
C LEU A 22 7.08 -3.98 3.33
N ASP A 23 8.08 -3.29 3.87
CA ASP A 23 8.21 -1.85 3.76
C ASP A 23 8.72 -1.44 2.38
N ARG A 24 8.01 -1.88 1.34
CA ARG A 24 8.40 -1.77 -0.05
C ARG A 24 7.16 -1.72 -0.93
N CYS A 25 6.92 -0.57 -1.53
CA CYS A 25 5.84 -0.40 -2.49
C CYS A 25 6.11 -1.28 -3.74
N PRO A 26 5.18 -2.14 -4.16
CA PRO A 26 5.39 -3.05 -5.30
C PRO A 26 5.59 -2.29 -6.63
N HIS A 27 5.17 -1.02 -6.73
CA HIS A 27 5.33 -0.23 -7.95
C HIS A 27 6.80 0.09 -8.26
N ARG A 28 7.55 0.68 -7.32
CA ARG A 28 8.96 1.11 -7.50
C ARG A 28 9.78 1.08 -6.21
N TRP A 29 9.37 0.25 -5.26
CA TRP A 29 10.08 -0.06 -4.02
C TRP A 29 10.33 1.11 -3.06
N ALA A 30 9.60 2.22 -3.21
CA ALA A 30 9.57 3.27 -2.20
C ALA A 30 9.16 2.68 -0.83
N PRO A 31 9.79 3.11 0.27
CA PRO A 31 9.39 2.70 1.61
C PRO A 31 7.95 3.14 1.86
N LEU A 32 7.11 2.21 2.29
CA LEU A 32 5.71 2.48 2.61
C LEU A 32 5.56 3.18 3.95
N SER A 33 6.52 3.00 4.86
CA SER A 33 6.59 3.62 6.18
C SER A 33 6.78 5.14 6.14
N GLU A 34 7.31 5.69 5.03
CA GLU A 34 7.36 7.13 4.77
C GLU A 34 6.01 7.70 4.32
N GLY A 35 5.04 6.83 4.04
CA GLY A 35 3.67 7.17 3.70
C GLY A 35 2.81 7.61 4.88
N PHE A 36 1.49 7.55 4.69
CA PHE A 36 0.53 7.83 5.75
C PHE A 36 -0.68 6.89 5.68
N VAL A 37 -1.44 6.80 6.75
CA VAL A 37 -2.71 6.07 6.77
C VAL A 37 -3.84 7.07 6.54
N ASP A 38 -4.63 6.86 5.49
CA ASP A 38 -5.78 7.71 5.21
C ASP A 38 -6.75 7.72 6.42
N PRO A 39 -7.16 8.90 6.91
CA PRO A 39 -7.93 8.99 8.15
C PRO A 39 -9.34 8.40 8.03
N GLU A 40 -9.93 8.37 6.84
CA GLU A 40 -11.31 7.93 6.60
C GLU A 40 -11.35 6.45 6.22
N GLN A 41 -10.64 6.08 5.17
CA GLN A 41 -10.63 4.74 4.59
C GLN A 41 -9.68 3.79 5.33
N LYS A 42 -8.76 4.31 6.15
CA LYS A 42 -7.74 3.52 6.87
C LYS A 42 -6.86 2.66 5.94
N ARG A 43 -6.58 3.20 4.75
CA ARG A 43 -5.68 2.61 3.77
C ARG A 43 -4.27 3.17 3.95
N LEU A 44 -3.26 2.36 3.69
CA LEU A 44 -1.87 2.80 3.70
C LEU A 44 -1.54 3.46 2.36
N THR A 45 -1.16 4.74 2.38
CA THR A 45 -0.84 5.52 1.18
C THR A 45 0.67 5.71 1.06
N CYS A 46 1.23 5.28 -0.07
CA CYS A 46 2.64 5.46 -0.39
C CYS A 46 2.97 6.93 -0.68
N ALA A 47 4.02 7.47 -0.04
CA ALA A 47 4.47 8.85 -0.21
C ALA A 47 4.97 9.20 -1.61
N TYR A 48 5.31 8.22 -2.45
CA TYR A 48 5.90 8.50 -3.76
C TYR A 48 4.86 8.91 -4.80
N HIS A 49 3.82 8.09 -5.01
CA HIS A 49 2.81 8.30 -6.07
C HIS A 49 1.38 8.07 -5.58
N GLY A 50 1.15 8.05 -4.26
CA GLY A 50 -0.19 7.93 -3.69
C GLY A 50 -0.86 6.58 -3.95
N TRP A 51 -0.08 5.50 -4.14
CA TRP A 51 -0.66 4.15 -4.18
C TRP A 51 -1.22 3.82 -2.80
N GLU A 52 -2.50 3.48 -2.74
CA GLU A 52 -3.19 3.17 -1.48
C GLU A 52 -3.40 1.66 -1.36
N PHE A 53 -3.11 1.08 -0.20
CA PHE A 53 -3.23 -0.35 0.05
C PHE A 53 -4.27 -0.64 1.14
N GLU A 54 -5.22 -1.52 0.82
CA GLU A 54 -6.14 -2.12 1.79
C GLU A 54 -5.47 -3.19 2.66
N GLY A 55 -6.12 -3.55 3.77
CA GLY A 55 -5.58 -4.52 4.71
C GLY A 55 -5.52 -5.96 4.21
N ASP A 56 -6.20 -6.29 3.11
CA ASP A 56 -6.16 -7.62 2.49
C ASP A 56 -5.04 -7.78 1.44
N GLY A 57 -4.29 -6.70 1.17
CA GLY A 57 -3.20 -6.67 0.19
C GLY A 57 -3.66 -6.76 -1.27
N ARG A 58 -4.97 -6.75 -1.56
CA ARG A 58 -5.52 -6.88 -2.92
C ARG A 58 -5.99 -5.57 -3.52
N GLY A 59 -6.44 -4.63 -2.67
CA GLY A 59 -6.90 -3.32 -3.12
C GLY A 59 -5.77 -2.32 -3.18
N ALA A 60 -5.11 -2.19 -4.34
CA ALA A 60 -4.28 -1.01 -4.62
C ALA A 60 -5.12 0.04 -5.36
N ARG A 61 -5.39 1.20 -4.76
CA ARG A 61 -5.94 2.33 -5.52
C ARG A 61 -4.78 3.14 -6.09
N ILE A 62 -4.84 3.47 -7.37
CA ILE A 62 -3.80 4.25 -8.03
C ILE A 62 -4.37 5.63 -8.32
N GLN A 63 -4.10 6.60 -7.44
CA GLN A 63 -4.69 7.95 -7.56
C GLN A 63 -4.45 8.63 -8.91
N GLN A 64 -3.35 8.32 -9.60
CA GLN A 64 -2.99 8.91 -10.88
C GLN A 64 -3.55 8.14 -12.10
N ALA A 65 -4.24 7.02 -11.91
CA ALA A 65 -4.76 6.20 -12.98
C ALA A 65 -6.28 6.03 -12.83
N GLU A 66 -7.00 6.15 -13.94
CA GLU A 66 -8.44 5.91 -13.98
C GLU A 66 -8.79 4.94 -15.12
N GLY A 67 -9.93 4.26 -15.00
CA GLY A 67 -10.46 3.38 -16.04
C GLY A 67 -9.51 2.24 -16.41
N THR A 68 -9.24 2.09 -17.71
CA THR A 68 -8.45 0.97 -18.23
C THR A 68 -6.99 0.98 -17.76
N ALA A 69 -6.44 2.15 -17.42
CA ALA A 69 -5.06 2.27 -16.92
C ALA A 69 -4.90 1.66 -15.52
N GLU A 70 -5.84 1.95 -14.62
CA GLU A 70 -5.85 1.38 -13.27
C GLU A 70 -6.04 -0.14 -13.34
N GLU A 71 -7.00 -0.61 -14.14
CA GLU A 71 -7.27 -2.04 -14.31
C GLU A 71 -6.05 -2.81 -14.88
N THR A 72 -5.34 -2.21 -15.83
CA THR A 72 -4.14 -2.80 -16.41
C THR A 72 -3.01 -2.89 -15.39
N ALA A 73 -2.80 -1.84 -14.60
CA ALA A 73 -1.76 -1.80 -13.57
C ALA A 73 -2.02 -2.83 -12.46
N LEU A 74 -3.28 -2.97 -12.02
CA LEU A 74 -3.69 -3.94 -11.01
C LEU A 74 -3.53 -5.40 -11.44
N ARG A 75 -3.67 -5.68 -12.75
CA ARG A 75 -3.51 -7.02 -13.32
C ARG A 75 -2.05 -7.34 -13.70
N SER A 76 -1.15 -6.37 -13.57
CA SER A 76 0.27 -6.57 -13.89
C SER A 76 0.88 -7.60 -12.94
N ARG A 77 1.51 -8.64 -13.51
CA ARG A 77 2.25 -9.67 -12.76
C ARG A 77 3.69 -9.25 -12.41
N ARG A 78 4.07 -8.03 -12.75
CA ARG A 78 5.40 -7.47 -12.45
C ARG A 78 5.48 -7.02 -11.01
#